data_AF-A0A3M1L1B4-F1
#
_entry.id   AF-A0A3M1L1B4-F1
#
_cell.length_a   1.000
_cell.length_b   1.000
_cell.length_c   1.000
_cell.angle_alpha   90.00
_cell.angle_beta   90.00
_cell.angle_gamma   90.00
#
_symmetry.space_group_name_H-M   'P 1'
#
loop_
_entity.id
_entity.type
_entity.pdbx_description
1 polymer ?
#
loop_
_entity_poly.entity_id
_entity_poly.type
_entity_poly.pdbx_seq_one_letter_code
_entity_poly.pdbx_strand_id
1 'polypeptide(L)'
;MTALATDATATRDFLHAVWDGKPDDLWLLIWTLPNKRSTWFLDIDDAADYVESIKSTSDVYMQVALSTQNRGPSKRCPAKHVAAVAGLWADIDFADGEAHKAKNLPPDLPSAMSILAAVGLQPTIVVHTGHGLQAWWLLKEPLVVESDEDREGVIAAAKRWDVTVQTRAAKFGWHVDSTGDLARVLRVPGTLNHKTGSPKPVYMIQRDGPRYAELSDFEIVAVDPVSPPAASAPTEPSGSGNGHATADAIVATLSAESETFRRLFADGDTSGYPSPSEADLALASIVAHAGGDAAAIDAVIRRSALYRRKWERADYRRRTIARA
;
A
#
# COMPACT_ATOMS: atom_id res chain seq x y z
N MET A 1 -15.34 26.97 -17.99
CA MET A 1 -14.16 26.09 -18.09
C MET A 1 -13.00 26.94 -18.57
N THR A 2 -12.20 27.43 -17.63
CA THR A 2 -10.98 28.17 -17.95
C THR A 2 -10.01 27.17 -18.57
N ALA A 3 -9.49 27.48 -19.76
CA ALA A 3 -8.39 26.74 -20.34
C ALA A 3 -7.26 26.70 -19.31
N LEU A 4 -6.93 25.52 -18.79
CA LEU A 4 -5.76 25.34 -17.95
C LEU A 4 -4.56 25.66 -18.84
N ALA A 5 -3.97 26.83 -18.61
CA ALA A 5 -2.65 27.14 -19.11
C ALA A 5 -1.74 25.95 -18.80
N THR A 6 -0.92 25.55 -19.77
CA THR A 6 0.22 24.66 -19.53
C THR A 6 1.03 25.26 -18.39
N ASP A 7 0.81 24.74 -17.20
CA ASP A 7 1.56 25.10 -16.01
C ASP A 7 3.00 24.64 -16.23
N ALA A 8 3.88 25.60 -16.52
CA ALA A 8 5.27 25.36 -16.90
C ALA A 8 6.06 24.67 -15.79
N THR A 9 5.56 24.66 -14.54
CA THR A 9 6.20 24.01 -13.40
C THR A 9 5.52 22.71 -13.00
N ALA A 10 4.39 22.32 -13.62
CA ALA A 10 3.57 21.19 -13.16
C ALA A 10 4.35 19.86 -13.04
N THR A 11 5.25 19.58 -13.97
CA THR A 11 6.09 18.38 -13.91
C THR A 11 7.02 18.42 -12.70
N ARG A 12 7.76 19.52 -12.53
CA ARG A 12 8.71 19.69 -11.43
C ARG A 12 7.99 19.68 -10.07
N ASP A 13 6.89 20.42 -9.96
CA ASP A 13 6.06 20.48 -8.76
C ASP A 13 5.53 19.09 -8.37
N PHE A 14 5.09 18.29 -9.35
CA PHE A 14 4.64 16.93 -9.10
C PHE A 14 5.77 16.01 -8.61
N LEU A 15 6.92 16.03 -9.29
CA LEU A 15 8.04 15.15 -8.94
C LEU A 15 8.58 15.47 -7.53
N HIS A 16 8.70 16.77 -7.19
CA HIS A 16 9.03 17.19 -5.82
C HIS A 16 7.94 16.82 -4.82
N ALA A 17 6.66 17.02 -5.15
CA ALA A 17 5.59 16.61 -4.24
C ALA A 17 5.64 15.11 -3.92
N VAL A 18 5.99 14.24 -4.87
CA VAL A 18 6.09 12.79 -4.63
C VAL A 18 7.40 12.40 -3.96
N TRP A 19 8.54 12.99 -4.34
CA TRP A 19 9.87 12.48 -3.99
C TRP A 19 10.73 13.42 -3.16
N ASP A 20 10.22 14.55 -2.68
CA ASP A 20 10.91 15.36 -1.69
C ASP A 20 11.31 14.51 -0.47
N GLY A 21 12.55 14.67 -0.01
CA GLY A 21 13.14 13.82 1.03
C GLY A 21 13.56 12.40 0.59
N LYS A 22 13.57 12.06 -0.71
CA LYS A 22 14.14 10.78 -1.14
C LYS A 22 15.64 10.70 -0.79
N PRO A 23 16.18 9.51 -0.47
CA PRO A 23 17.63 9.35 -0.34
C PRO A 23 18.36 9.65 -1.66
N ASP A 24 19.52 10.32 -1.57
CA ASP A 24 20.29 10.81 -2.71
C ASP A 24 20.87 9.69 -3.58
N ASP A 25 21.05 8.49 -3.02
CA ASP A 25 21.60 7.31 -3.69
C ASP A 25 20.54 6.43 -4.39
N LEU A 26 19.26 6.77 -4.23
CA LEU A 26 18.16 6.04 -4.85
C LEU A 26 17.70 6.65 -6.17
N TRP A 27 17.49 5.76 -7.14
CA TRP A 27 17.18 6.07 -8.52
C TRP A 27 15.67 6.13 -8.79
N LEU A 28 15.23 7.25 -9.35
CA LEU A 28 13.91 7.49 -9.92
C LEU A 28 13.86 7.04 -11.37
N LEU A 29 12.77 6.37 -11.78
CA LEU A 29 12.54 5.96 -13.17
C LEU A 29 11.53 6.88 -13.86
N ILE A 30 11.93 7.45 -15.00
CA ILE A 30 11.04 7.95 -16.05
C ILE A 30 10.98 6.90 -17.18
N TRP A 31 9.76 6.47 -17.52
CA TRP A 31 9.50 5.48 -18.56
C TRP A 31 8.63 6.07 -19.67
N THR A 32 8.93 5.76 -20.93
CA THR A 32 8.29 6.40 -22.08
C THR A 32 7.72 5.43 -23.11
N LEU A 33 6.62 5.83 -23.75
CA LEU A 33 6.11 5.27 -25.01
C LEU A 33 6.23 6.30 -26.14
N PRO A 34 6.32 5.86 -27.41
CA PRO A 34 6.18 4.47 -27.89
C PRO A 34 7.45 3.62 -27.81
N ASN A 35 8.61 4.24 -27.53
CA ASN A 35 9.91 3.56 -27.57
C ASN A 35 10.16 2.53 -26.46
N LYS A 36 9.28 2.45 -25.44
CA LYS A 36 9.42 1.56 -24.26
C LYS A 36 10.75 1.74 -23.54
N ARG A 37 11.19 2.99 -23.35
CA ARG A 37 12.49 3.32 -22.78
C ARG A 37 12.40 3.63 -21.29
N SER A 38 13.38 3.14 -20.54
CA SER A 38 13.65 3.51 -19.15
C SER A 38 14.81 4.49 -19.08
N THR A 39 14.65 5.59 -18.36
CA THR A 39 15.73 6.54 -18.03
C THR A 39 15.72 6.78 -16.53
N TRP A 40 16.89 6.61 -15.90
CA TRP A 40 17.05 6.60 -14.45
C TRP A 40 17.78 7.84 -13.97
N PHE A 41 17.31 8.45 -12.90
CA PHE A 41 17.83 9.71 -12.35
C PHE A 41 18.08 9.59 -10.85
N LEU A 42 19.21 10.11 -10.37
CA LEU A 42 19.45 10.32 -8.94
C LEU A 42 18.84 11.63 -8.48
N ASP A 43 18.83 12.65 -9.33
CA ASP A 43 18.32 13.98 -9.01
C ASP A 43 16.89 14.18 -9.56
N ILE A 44 16.03 14.83 -8.78
CA ILE A 44 14.62 15.06 -9.14
C ILE A 44 14.50 16.12 -10.24
N ASP A 45 15.36 17.13 -10.20
CA ASP A 45 15.37 18.23 -11.16
C ASP A 45 15.90 17.78 -12.52
N ASP A 46 16.93 16.94 -12.54
CA ASP A 46 17.40 16.28 -13.77
C ASP A 46 16.28 15.44 -14.43
N ALA A 47 15.50 14.73 -13.61
CA ALA A 47 14.34 13.98 -14.10
C ALA A 47 13.27 14.91 -14.67
N ALA A 48 12.98 16.03 -13.99
CA ALA A 48 12.03 17.03 -14.47
C ALA A 48 12.46 17.65 -15.80
N ASP A 49 13.72 18.04 -15.93
CA ASP A 49 14.27 18.64 -17.16
C ASP A 49 14.27 17.63 -18.32
N TYR A 50 14.55 16.36 -18.03
CA TYR A 50 14.39 15.30 -19.03
C TYR A 50 12.93 15.16 -19.50
N VAL A 51 11.96 15.14 -18.58
CA VAL A 51 10.53 15.09 -18.93
C VAL A 51 10.13 16.29 -19.79
N GLU A 52 10.55 17.49 -19.42
CA GLU A 52 10.31 18.72 -20.18
C GLU A 52 10.84 18.63 -21.61
N SER A 53 12.01 18.02 -21.80
CA SER A 53 12.61 17.83 -23.13
C SER A 53 11.84 16.89 -24.07
N ILE A 54 10.96 16.03 -23.54
CA ILE A 54 10.26 14.98 -24.30
C ILE A 54 8.73 15.03 -24.23
N LYS A 55 8.15 15.87 -23.36
CA LYS A 55 6.71 15.86 -23.02
C LYS A 55 5.75 16.06 -24.19
N SER A 56 6.22 16.63 -25.30
CA SER A 56 5.45 16.92 -26.52
C SER A 56 5.49 15.79 -27.55
N THR A 57 6.38 14.82 -27.41
CA THR A 57 6.62 13.77 -28.43
C THR A 57 6.44 12.35 -27.91
N SER A 58 6.31 12.19 -26.59
CA SER A 58 6.23 10.89 -25.93
C SER A 58 5.12 10.87 -24.90
N ASP A 59 4.56 9.70 -24.67
CA ASP A 59 3.83 9.43 -23.44
C ASP A 59 4.84 9.21 -22.32
N VAL A 60 4.70 9.96 -21.23
CA VAL A 60 5.67 9.96 -20.13
C VAL A 60 5.03 9.42 -18.85
N TYR A 61 5.77 8.53 -18.18
CA TYR A 61 5.37 7.89 -16.96
C TYR A 61 6.51 7.90 -15.94
N MET A 62 6.17 7.83 -14.66
CA MET A 62 7.08 7.71 -13.54
C MET A 62 6.77 6.42 -12.79
N GLN A 63 7.80 5.66 -12.40
CA GLN A 63 7.58 4.49 -11.54
C GLN A 63 7.18 4.92 -10.11
N VAL A 64 6.27 4.17 -9.51
CA VAL A 64 5.76 4.42 -8.13
C VAL A 64 6.77 4.14 -7.02
N ALA A 65 7.95 3.64 -7.35
CA ALA A 65 8.96 3.17 -6.42
C ALA A 65 10.37 3.50 -6.92
N LEU A 66 11.29 3.72 -5.98
CA LEU A 66 12.71 3.96 -6.27
C LEU A 66 13.50 2.66 -6.35
N SER A 67 14.67 2.69 -6.98
CA SER A 67 15.59 1.55 -7.06
C SER A 67 16.96 1.88 -6.49
N THR A 68 17.65 0.87 -5.94
CA THR A 68 19.05 0.97 -5.49
C THR A 68 20.06 1.13 -6.62
N GLN A 69 19.64 1.01 -7.88
CA GLN A 69 20.53 1.06 -9.03
C GLN A 69 19.81 1.50 -10.31
N ASN A 70 20.56 2.09 -11.23
CA ASN A 70 20.17 2.19 -12.63
C ASN A 70 20.05 0.77 -13.24
N ARG A 71 18.90 0.45 -13.84
CA ARG A 71 18.61 -0.90 -14.40
C ARG A 71 18.74 -0.98 -15.91
N GLY A 72 19.33 0.05 -16.52
CA GLY A 72 19.49 0.15 -17.97
C GLY A 72 18.21 0.57 -18.69
N PRO A 73 18.24 0.60 -20.03
CA PRO A 73 17.30 1.37 -20.85
C PRO A 73 15.95 0.68 -21.11
N SER A 74 15.76 -0.56 -20.65
CA SER A 74 14.59 -1.39 -20.99
C SER A 74 13.89 -2.01 -19.79
N LYS A 75 14.45 -1.86 -18.59
CA LYS A 75 13.91 -2.49 -17.38
C LYS A 75 13.27 -1.45 -16.48
N ARG A 76 12.13 -1.82 -15.89
CA ARG A 76 11.58 -1.17 -14.70
C ARG A 76 12.17 -1.82 -13.44
N CYS A 77 12.01 -1.22 -12.27
CA CYS A 77 12.40 -1.86 -11.03
C CYS A 77 11.34 -2.89 -10.60
N PRO A 78 11.65 -4.20 -10.55
CA PRO A 78 10.71 -5.18 -10.02
C PRO A 78 10.61 -5.06 -8.49
N ALA A 79 9.51 -5.53 -7.91
CA ALA A 79 9.25 -5.44 -6.47
C ALA A 79 10.41 -5.95 -5.58
N LYS A 80 11.10 -7.02 -6.01
CA LYS A 80 12.27 -7.60 -5.31
C LYS A 80 13.47 -6.66 -5.16
N HIS A 81 13.47 -5.50 -5.83
CA HIS A 81 14.55 -4.54 -5.79
C HIS A 81 14.10 -3.09 -5.54
N VAL A 82 12.86 -2.92 -5.08
CA VAL A 82 12.34 -1.61 -4.69
C VAL A 82 13.06 -1.13 -3.45
N ALA A 83 13.59 0.08 -3.50
CA ALA A 83 14.37 0.64 -2.40
C ALA A 83 13.55 1.59 -1.51
N ALA A 84 12.54 2.23 -2.08
CA ALA A 84 11.63 3.09 -1.33
C ALA A 84 10.31 3.29 -2.09
N VAL A 85 9.27 3.67 -1.35
CA VAL A 85 7.97 4.10 -1.89
C VAL A 85 7.54 5.43 -1.26
N ALA A 86 6.95 6.33 -2.04
CA ALA A 86 6.43 7.59 -1.53
C ALA A 86 5.07 7.46 -0.82
N GLY A 87 4.40 6.32 -0.99
CA GLY A 87 3.06 6.09 -0.47
C GLY A 87 2.29 5.06 -1.31
N LEU A 88 0.97 5.16 -1.30
CA LEU A 88 0.07 4.29 -2.04
C LEU A 88 -0.63 5.05 -3.18
N TRP A 89 -1.11 4.32 -4.18
CA TRP A 89 -1.70 4.91 -5.39
C TRP A 89 -2.94 4.17 -5.87
N ALA A 90 -3.66 4.81 -6.79
CA ALA A 90 -4.74 4.21 -7.56
C ALA A 90 -4.68 4.71 -9.01
N ASP A 91 -5.09 3.87 -9.95
CA ASP A 91 -5.26 4.19 -11.37
C ASP A 91 -6.68 3.80 -11.79
N ILE A 92 -7.52 4.79 -12.10
CA ILE A 92 -8.97 4.67 -12.31
C ILE A 92 -9.29 5.16 -13.71
N ASP A 93 -9.53 4.21 -14.62
CA ASP A 93 -9.90 4.49 -16.00
C ASP A 93 -11.34 4.98 -16.15
N PHE A 94 -11.59 5.92 -17.05
CA PHE A 94 -12.94 6.30 -17.47
C PHE A 94 -13.48 5.35 -18.54
N ALA A 95 -14.80 5.28 -18.65
CA ALA A 95 -15.46 4.68 -19.81
C ALA A 95 -15.17 5.52 -21.07
N ASP A 96 -14.18 5.09 -21.84
CA ASP A 96 -13.76 5.75 -23.07
C ASP A 96 -13.51 4.67 -24.12
N GLY A 97 -14.43 4.52 -25.09
CA GLY A 97 -14.39 3.43 -26.07
C GLY A 97 -13.18 3.43 -27.00
N GLU A 98 -12.47 4.55 -27.11
CA GLU A 98 -11.23 4.64 -27.89
C GLU A 98 -10.00 4.28 -27.04
N ALA A 99 -10.00 4.68 -25.75
CA ALA A 99 -8.85 4.51 -24.86
C ALA A 99 -8.93 3.24 -23.99
N HIS A 100 -10.11 2.77 -23.60
CA HIS A 100 -10.33 1.69 -22.64
C HIS A 100 -11.43 0.74 -23.13
N LYS A 101 -11.10 -0.56 -23.18
CA LYS A 101 -12.03 -1.61 -23.65
C LYS A 101 -12.82 -2.28 -22.52
N ALA A 102 -12.43 -2.03 -21.27
CA ALA A 102 -13.11 -2.60 -20.11
C ALA A 102 -14.55 -2.08 -20.03
N LYS A 103 -15.46 -2.95 -19.59
CA LYS A 103 -16.86 -2.60 -19.36
C LYS A 103 -17.03 -2.16 -17.91
N ASN A 104 -18.09 -1.40 -17.64
CA ASN A 104 -18.44 -0.93 -16.29
C ASN A 104 -17.36 -0.04 -15.67
N LEU A 105 -16.77 0.87 -16.44
CA LEU A 105 -15.89 1.91 -15.89
C LEU A 105 -16.74 3.12 -15.45
N PRO A 106 -16.25 3.95 -14.52
CA PRO A 106 -16.89 5.23 -14.22
C PRO A 106 -16.98 6.07 -15.50
N PRO A 107 -18.15 6.66 -15.82
CA PRO A 107 -18.35 7.35 -17.10
C PRO A 107 -17.62 8.69 -17.20
N ASP A 108 -17.31 9.31 -16.07
CA ASP A 108 -16.80 10.68 -16.03
C ASP A 108 -16.00 10.99 -14.76
N LEU A 109 -15.45 12.21 -14.71
CA LEU A 109 -14.69 12.73 -13.59
C LEU A 109 -15.47 12.69 -12.25
N PRO A 110 -16.71 13.21 -12.14
CA PRO A 110 -17.49 13.10 -10.90
C PRO A 110 -17.64 11.66 -10.39
N SER A 111 -17.88 10.72 -11.31
CA SER A 111 -18.00 9.29 -10.98
C SER A 111 -16.69 8.70 -10.46
N ALA A 112 -15.57 9.01 -11.10
CA ALA A 112 -14.27 8.55 -10.60
C ALA A 112 -13.90 9.21 -9.25
N MET A 113 -14.25 10.48 -9.05
CA MET A 113 -14.07 11.16 -7.76
C MET A 113 -14.92 10.54 -6.64
N SER A 114 -16.11 10.00 -6.94
CA SER A 114 -16.92 9.32 -5.93
C SER A 114 -16.31 7.99 -5.47
N ILE A 115 -15.54 7.31 -6.34
CA ILE A 115 -14.71 6.16 -5.92
C ILE A 115 -13.67 6.63 -4.91
N LEU A 116 -12.91 7.69 -5.22
CA LEU A 116 -11.88 8.24 -4.32
C LEU A 116 -12.48 8.68 -2.98
N ALA A 117 -13.64 9.34 -2.99
CA ALA A 117 -14.36 9.70 -1.77
C ALA A 117 -14.77 8.47 -0.95
N ALA A 118 -15.21 7.39 -1.60
CA ALA A 118 -15.62 6.14 -0.95
C ALA A 118 -14.46 5.32 -0.37
N VAL A 119 -13.20 5.61 -0.75
CA VAL A 119 -12.01 5.06 -0.08
C VAL A 119 -11.99 5.46 1.39
N GLY A 120 -12.48 6.66 1.73
CA GLY A 120 -12.57 7.13 3.12
C GLY A 120 -11.27 7.78 3.65
N LEU A 121 -10.27 7.92 2.78
CA LEU A 121 -9.05 8.69 3.02
C LEU A 121 -8.82 9.65 1.86
N GLN A 122 -8.51 10.91 2.16
CA GLN A 122 -8.29 11.91 1.11
C GLN A 122 -6.93 11.67 0.43
N PRO A 123 -6.89 11.62 -0.91
CA PRO A 123 -5.61 11.58 -1.62
C PRO A 123 -4.82 12.86 -1.36
N THR A 124 -3.50 12.77 -1.35
CA THR A 124 -2.59 13.92 -1.32
C THR A 124 -2.60 14.64 -2.68
N ILE A 125 -2.52 13.86 -3.75
CA ILE A 125 -2.50 14.34 -5.14
C ILE A 125 -3.52 13.56 -5.96
N VAL A 126 -4.26 14.25 -6.83
CA VAL A 126 -5.08 13.62 -7.87
C VAL A 126 -4.69 14.19 -9.23
N VAL A 127 -4.43 13.30 -10.18
CA VAL A 127 -4.00 13.59 -11.54
C VAL A 127 -5.08 13.15 -12.52
N HIS A 128 -5.56 14.07 -13.35
CA HIS A 128 -6.37 13.74 -14.50
C HIS A 128 -5.46 13.32 -15.66
N THR A 129 -5.62 12.10 -16.18
CA THR A 129 -4.71 11.52 -17.20
C THR A 129 -5.16 11.76 -18.63
N GLY A 130 -6.32 12.39 -18.81
CA GLY A 130 -7.01 12.54 -20.09
C GLY A 130 -8.12 11.50 -20.29
N HIS A 131 -7.93 10.29 -19.76
CA HIS A 131 -8.87 9.17 -19.90
C HIS A 131 -9.19 8.47 -18.57
N GLY A 132 -8.84 9.11 -17.45
CA GLY A 132 -8.94 8.53 -16.12
C GLY A 132 -8.40 9.46 -15.05
N LEU A 133 -8.38 8.96 -13.82
CA LEU A 133 -7.71 9.56 -12.68
C LEU A 133 -6.61 8.64 -12.17
N GLN A 134 -5.50 9.24 -11.77
CA GLN A 134 -4.56 8.60 -10.85
C GLN A 134 -4.58 9.37 -9.54
N ALA A 135 -4.54 8.67 -8.42
CA ALA A 135 -4.51 9.28 -7.09
C ALA A 135 -3.32 8.77 -6.28
N TRP A 136 -2.76 9.64 -5.46
CA TRP A 136 -1.63 9.35 -4.57
C TRP A 136 -2.01 9.67 -3.13
N TRP A 137 -1.73 8.76 -2.23
CA TRP A 137 -1.76 8.96 -0.78
C TRP A 137 -0.32 8.89 -0.28
N LEU A 138 0.31 10.06 -0.18
CA LEU A 138 1.73 10.17 0.10
C LEU A 138 2.01 10.12 1.60
N LEU A 139 3.13 9.50 1.95
CA LEU A 139 3.70 9.56 3.28
C LEU A 139 4.34 10.94 3.52
N LYS A 140 4.60 11.26 4.78
CA LYS A 140 5.35 12.46 5.18
C LYS A 140 6.76 12.43 4.59
N GLU A 141 7.38 11.26 4.60
CA GLU A 141 8.71 10.97 4.02
C GLU A 141 8.64 9.65 3.25
N PRO A 142 9.41 9.46 2.17
CA PRO A 142 9.48 8.18 1.48
C PRO A 142 9.89 7.05 2.43
N LEU A 143 9.13 5.96 2.44
CA LEU A 143 9.44 4.78 3.24
C LEU A 143 10.57 4.00 2.56
N VAL A 144 11.74 3.96 3.21
CA VAL A 144 12.91 3.18 2.78
C VAL A 144 12.73 1.71 3.16
N VAL A 145 13.08 0.82 2.24
CA VAL A 145 13.02 -0.64 2.40
C VAL A 145 14.39 -1.14 2.81
N GLU A 146 14.59 -1.38 4.10
CA GLU A 146 15.88 -1.77 4.68
C GLU A 146 16.05 -3.29 4.74
N SER A 147 14.94 -4.03 4.74
CA SER A 147 14.91 -5.49 4.84
C SER A 147 13.95 -6.14 3.83
N ASP A 148 14.03 -7.47 3.72
CA ASP A 148 13.04 -8.25 2.96
C ASP A 148 11.67 -8.26 3.66
N GLU A 149 11.64 -8.11 4.99
CA GLU A 149 10.38 -7.98 5.74
C GLU A 149 9.67 -6.66 5.41
N ASP A 150 10.39 -5.53 5.40
CA ASP A 150 9.83 -4.23 4.97
C ASP A 150 9.27 -4.33 3.56
N ARG A 151 10.02 -5.00 2.68
CA ARG A 151 9.62 -5.22 1.29
C ARG A 151 8.32 -6.00 1.19
N GLU A 152 8.21 -7.10 1.92
CA GLU A 152 6.99 -7.90 1.97
C GLU A 152 5.81 -7.09 2.53
N GLY A 153 6.05 -6.28 3.57
CA GLY A 153 5.09 -5.34 4.13
C GLY A 153 4.57 -4.33 3.12
N VAL A 154 5.46 -3.68 2.37
CA VAL A 154 5.10 -2.72 1.30
C VAL A 154 4.31 -3.40 0.19
N ILE A 155 4.73 -4.59 -0.26
CA ILE A 155 4.00 -5.36 -1.28
C ILE A 155 2.59 -5.71 -0.77
N ALA A 156 2.47 -6.16 0.48
CA ALA A 156 1.18 -6.49 1.07
C ALA A 156 0.27 -5.27 1.20
N ALA A 157 0.82 -4.13 1.65
CA ALA A 157 0.08 -2.88 1.77
C ALA A 157 -0.43 -2.39 0.41
N ALA A 158 0.41 -2.36 -0.62
CA ALA A 158 0.03 -1.95 -1.97
C ALA A 158 -1.07 -2.85 -2.57
N LYS A 159 -0.97 -4.17 -2.40
CA LYS A 159 -2.01 -5.12 -2.85
C LYS A 159 -3.32 -4.92 -2.10
N ARG A 160 -3.28 -4.79 -0.77
CA ARG A 160 -4.47 -4.59 0.05
C ARG A 160 -5.15 -3.26 -0.27
N TRP A 161 -4.37 -2.24 -0.58
CA TRP A 161 -4.87 -0.95 -1.03
C TRP A 161 -5.56 -1.03 -2.38
N ASP A 162 -4.95 -1.68 -3.36
CA ASP A 162 -5.55 -1.94 -4.68
C ASP A 162 -6.91 -2.63 -4.55
N VAL A 163 -6.99 -3.68 -3.74
CA VAL A 163 -8.24 -4.39 -3.41
C VAL A 163 -9.26 -3.48 -2.72
N THR A 164 -8.80 -2.58 -1.85
CA THR A 164 -9.66 -1.62 -1.17
C THR A 164 -10.33 -0.71 -2.20
N VAL A 165 -9.55 -0.09 -3.10
CA VAL A 165 -10.07 0.80 -4.14
C VAL A 165 -11.05 0.05 -5.05
N GLN A 166 -10.70 -1.16 -5.49
CA GLN A 166 -11.60 -2.01 -6.29
C GLN A 166 -12.91 -2.32 -5.57
N THR A 167 -12.84 -2.68 -4.29
CA THR A 167 -14.02 -2.95 -3.47
C THR A 167 -14.91 -1.72 -3.32
N ARG A 168 -14.31 -0.52 -3.21
CA ARG A 168 -15.09 0.72 -3.17
C ARG A 168 -15.72 1.04 -4.51
N ALA A 169 -15.01 0.85 -5.62
CA ALA A 169 -15.56 1.02 -6.96
C ALA A 169 -16.74 0.07 -7.23
N ALA A 170 -16.62 -1.20 -6.81
CA ALA A 170 -17.67 -2.20 -6.99
C ALA A 170 -19.01 -1.83 -6.33
N LYS A 171 -19.00 -1.01 -5.26
CA LYS A 171 -20.25 -0.50 -4.64
C LYS A 171 -21.06 0.42 -5.58
N PHE A 172 -20.41 1.04 -6.55
CA PHE A 172 -21.03 1.84 -7.60
C PHE A 172 -21.30 1.03 -8.87
N GLY A 173 -21.02 -0.28 -8.87
CA GLY A 173 -21.08 -1.13 -10.04
C GLY A 173 -19.93 -0.91 -11.03
N TRP A 174 -18.84 -0.26 -10.59
CA TRP A 174 -17.69 0.03 -11.44
C TRP A 174 -16.50 -0.90 -11.18
N HIS A 175 -15.76 -1.16 -12.24
CA HIS A 175 -14.51 -1.91 -12.26
C HIS A 175 -13.32 -0.95 -12.22
N VAL A 176 -12.25 -1.35 -11.52
CA VAL A 176 -10.95 -0.68 -11.50
C VAL A 176 -9.89 -1.77 -11.70
N ASP A 177 -8.98 -1.56 -12.66
CA ASP A 177 -7.93 -2.54 -12.96
C ASP A 177 -6.93 -2.67 -11.80
N SER A 178 -6.34 -3.86 -11.65
CA SER A 178 -5.34 -4.10 -10.60
C SER A 178 -4.02 -3.42 -10.95
N THR A 179 -3.58 -2.51 -10.07
CA THR A 179 -2.39 -1.67 -10.26
C THR A 179 -1.48 -1.61 -9.04
N GLY A 180 -1.74 -2.40 -7.99
CA GLY A 180 -0.95 -2.45 -6.74
C GLY A 180 0.45 -3.09 -6.83
N ASP A 181 1.02 -3.28 -8.02
CA ASP A 181 2.39 -3.80 -8.17
C ASP A 181 3.43 -2.68 -8.07
N LEU A 182 4.56 -2.92 -7.40
CA LEU A 182 5.57 -1.87 -7.20
C LEU A 182 6.36 -1.50 -8.48
N ALA A 183 6.16 -2.24 -9.58
CA ALA A 183 6.73 -1.93 -10.90
C ALA A 183 5.79 -1.04 -11.75
N ARG A 184 4.66 -0.62 -11.17
CA ARG A 184 3.68 0.25 -11.81
C ARG A 184 4.29 1.58 -12.18
N VAL A 185 3.93 2.07 -13.36
CA VAL A 185 4.30 3.41 -13.83
C VAL A 185 3.03 4.21 -14.07
N LEU A 186 3.01 5.46 -13.62
CA LEU A 186 1.87 6.36 -13.67
C LEU A 186 2.24 7.62 -14.47
N ARG A 187 1.25 8.22 -15.15
CA ARG A 187 1.44 9.42 -15.99
C ARG A 187 1.95 10.60 -15.18
N VAL A 188 2.85 11.38 -15.78
CA VAL A 188 3.42 12.60 -15.17
C VAL A 188 2.59 13.84 -15.57
N PRO A 189 2.11 14.67 -14.63
CA PRO A 189 1.48 15.95 -14.94
C PRO A 189 2.38 16.89 -15.74
N GLY A 190 1.77 17.73 -16.59
CA GLY A 190 2.47 18.63 -17.51
C GLY A 190 2.75 18.01 -18.87
N THR A 191 2.52 16.71 -19.06
CA THR A 191 2.73 15.99 -20.32
C THR A 191 1.44 15.72 -21.08
N LEU A 192 1.55 15.15 -22.29
CA LEU A 192 0.42 14.73 -23.10
C LEU A 192 0.20 13.21 -23.06
N ASN A 193 -1.05 12.80 -23.16
CA ASN A 193 -1.50 11.43 -23.34
C ASN A 193 -1.93 11.20 -24.79
N HIS A 194 -1.12 10.46 -25.54
CA HIS A 194 -1.25 10.16 -26.96
C HIS A 194 -1.95 8.81 -27.22
N LYS A 195 -2.71 8.29 -26.24
CA LYS A 195 -3.36 6.97 -26.36
C LYS A 195 -4.43 6.92 -27.44
N THR A 196 -5.03 8.06 -27.80
CA THR A 196 -5.99 8.19 -28.92
C THR A 196 -5.49 9.19 -29.96
N GLY A 197 -6.24 9.36 -31.06
CA GLY A 197 -5.84 10.23 -32.18
C GLY A 197 -5.73 11.72 -31.83
N SER A 198 -6.31 12.15 -30.70
CA SER A 198 -6.18 13.52 -30.18
C SER A 198 -5.51 13.46 -28.81
N PRO A 199 -4.25 13.92 -28.67
CA PRO A 199 -3.56 13.92 -27.39
C PRO A 199 -4.31 14.71 -26.33
N LYS A 200 -4.44 14.14 -25.12
CA LYS A 200 -5.12 14.78 -23.98
C LYS A 200 -4.11 15.24 -22.92
N PRO A 201 -4.31 16.39 -22.28
CA PRO A 201 -3.39 16.87 -21.24
C PRO A 201 -3.46 16.00 -19.98
N VAL A 202 -2.30 15.80 -19.35
CA VAL A 202 -2.17 15.23 -18.01
C VAL A 202 -1.92 16.38 -17.02
N TYR A 203 -2.76 16.53 -16.00
CA TYR A 203 -2.67 17.65 -15.06
C TYR A 203 -3.15 17.27 -13.65
N MET A 204 -2.63 17.95 -12.64
CA MET A 204 -3.09 17.78 -11.25
C MET A 204 -4.41 18.54 -11.06
N ILE A 205 -5.42 17.86 -10.52
CA ILE A 205 -6.68 18.49 -10.09
C ILE A 205 -6.70 18.76 -8.57
N GLN A 206 -5.84 18.07 -7.82
CA GLN A 206 -5.64 18.25 -6.38
C GLN A 206 -4.15 18.03 -6.07
N ARG A 207 -3.58 18.83 -5.19
CA ARG A 207 -2.15 18.73 -4.79
C ARG A 207 -1.86 19.11 -3.32
N ASP A 208 -2.88 19.44 -2.57
CA ASP A 208 -2.86 20.01 -1.21
C ASP A 208 -3.55 19.09 -0.19
N GLY A 209 -3.73 17.81 -0.53
CA GLY A 209 -4.28 16.83 0.40
C GLY A 209 -3.31 16.47 1.53
N PRO A 210 -3.78 15.69 2.53
CA PRO A 210 -2.95 15.31 3.67
C PRO A 210 -1.81 14.37 3.27
N ARG A 211 -0.72 14.42 4.05
CA ARG A 211 0.31 13.38 4.06
C ARG A 211 0.13 12.48 5.28
N TYR A 212 0.42 11.20 5.11
CA TYR A 212 0.22 10.16 6.11
C TYR A 212 1.55 9.85 6.83
N ALA A 213 1.51 9.53 8.12
CA ALA A 213 2.73 9.31 8.89
C ALA A 213 3.39 7.97 8.51
N GLU A 214 2.60 6.93 8.33
CA GLU A 214 3.08 5.57 8.08
C GLU A 214 2.05 4.74 7.30
N LEU A 215 2.45 3.59 6.77
CA LEU A 215 1.54 2.71 6.04
C LEU A 215 0.37 2.21 6.89
N SER A 216 0.52 2.19 8.22
CA SER A 216 -0.51 1.75 9.16
C SER A 216 -1.74 2.67 9.14
N ASP A 217 -1.58 3.95 8.78
CA ASP A 217 -2.67 4.93 8.67
C ASP A 217 -3.71 4.51 7.61
N PHE A 218 -3.28 3.78 6.58
CA PHE A 218 -4.16 3.29 5.52
C PHE A 218 -5.02 2.10 5.96
N GLU A 219 -4.62 1.39 7.02
CA GLU A 219 -5.33 0.20 7.47
C GLU A 219 -6.74 0.49 7.99
N ILE A 220 -7.02 1.73 8.39
CA ILE A 220 -8.32 2.12 8.96
C ILE A 220 -9.47 2.00 7.94
N VAL A 221 -9.16 2.11 6.65
CA VAL A 221 -10.11 1.95 5.54
C VAL A 221 -9.89 0.70 4.72
N ALA A 222 -8.76 0.01 4.93
CA ALA A 222 -8.35 -1.12 4.15
C ALA A 222 -9.34 -2.28 4.26
N VAL A 223 -9.67 -2.86 3.11
CA VAL A 223 -10.46 -4.07 3.00
C VAL A 223 -9.50 -5.23 2.81
N ASP A 224 -9.62 -6.26 3.64
CA ASP A 224 -8.87 -7.49 3.42
C ASP A 224 -9.39 -8.18 2.15
N PRO A 225 -8.51 -8.66 1.28
CA PRO A 225 -8.93 -9.48 0.17
C PRO A 225 -9.75 -10.65 0.70
N VAL A 226 -10.96 -10.82 0.18
CA VAL A 226 -11.75 -12.02 0.43
C VAL A 226 -10.90 -13.17 -0.08
N SER A 227 -10.37 -14.00 0.83
CA SER A 227 -9.78 -15.27 0.42
C SER A 227 -10.83 -15.99 -0.43
N PRO A 228 -10.48 -16.54 -1.61
CA PRO A 228 -11.41 -17.40 -2.33
C PRO A 228 -11.95 -18.43 -1.32
N PRO A 229 -13.25 -18.82 -1.39
CA PRO A 229 -13.77 -19.83 -0.50
C PRO A 229 -12.81 -21.01 -0.55
N ALA A 230 -12.22 -21.33 0.60
CA ALA A 230 -11.32 -22.46 0.71
C ALA A 230 -12.05 -23.63 0.07
N ALA A 231 -11.47 -24.18 -1.02
CA ALA A 231 -11.94 -25.42 -1.58
C ALA A 231 -12.08 -26.39 -0.41
N SER A 232 -13.31 -26.87 -0.22
CA SER A 232 -13.76 -27.76 0.85
C SER A 232 -12.62 -28.59 1.44
N ALA A 233 -12.09 -28.13 2.58
CA ALA A 233 -11.22 -28.97 3.39
C ALA A 233 -12.06 -30.14 3.92
N PRO A 234 -11.48 -31.34 4.05
CA PRO A 234 -12.19 -32.52 4.49
C PRO A 234 -12.82 -32.27 5.86
N THR A 235 -14.05 -32.76 6.03
CA THR A 235 -14.79 -32.84 7.28
C THR A 235 -13.87 -33.22 8.43
N GLU A 236 -13.76 -32.36 9.46
CA GLU A 236 -13.08 -32.71 10.70
C GLU A 236 -13.69 -33.99 11.27
N PRO A 237 -12.87 -34.96 11.74
CA PRO A 237 -13.41 -36.02 12.56
C PRO A 237 -13.79 -35.42 13.91
N SER A 238 -15.07 -35.55 14.24
CA SER A 238 -15.56 -35.45 15.60
C SER A 238 -14.81 -36.46 16.47
N GLY A 239 -14.08 -36.00 17.50
CA GLY A 239 -13.49 -36.91 18.47
C GLY A 239 -12.58 -36.29 19.54
N SER A 240 -13.06 -36.35 20.78
CA SER A 240 -12.33 -36.50 22.04
C SER A 240 -11.70 -35.26 22.69
N GLY A 241 -12.17 -34.94 23.90
CA GLY A 241 -11.56 -33.98 24.80
C GLY A 241 -10.18 -34.42 25.29
N ASN A 242 -9.26 -33.47 25.36
CA ASN A 242 -8.00 -33.52 26.10
C ASN A 242 -7.79 -32.15 26.77
N GLY A 243 -7.38 -32.16 28.03
CA GLY A 243 -7.36 -30.98 28.90
C GLY A 243 -6.32 -29.93 28.50
N HIS A 244 -6.80 -28.81 27.96
CA HIS A 244 -6.00 -27.60 27.81
C HIS A 244 -5.88 -26.86 29.14
N ALA A 245 -4.71 -26.26 29.40
CA ALA A 245 -4.50 -25.48 30.60
C ALA A 245 -5.31 -24.17 30.54
N THR A 246 -5.98 -23.79 31.63
CA THR A 246 -6.76 -22.55 31.67
C THR A 246 -5.84 -21.33 31.66
N ALA A 247 -6.35 -20.19 31.18
CA ALA A 247 -5.60 -18.93 31.18
C ALA A 247 -5.05 -18.56 32.57
N ASP A 248 -5.79 -18.84 33.64
CA ASP A 248 -5.35 -18.56 35.02
C ASP A 248 -4.19 -19.45 35.45
N ALA A 249 -4.22 -20.74 35.13
CA ALA A 249 -3.13 -21.65 35.42
C ALA A 249 -1.86 -21.26 34.65
N ILE A 250 -2.02 -20.91 33.36
CA ILE A 250 -0.90 -20.48 32.51
C ILE A 250 -0.27 -19.19 33.03
N VAL A 251 -1.09 -18.18 33.36
CA VAL A 251 -0.58 -16.92 33.91
C VAL A 251 0.13 -17.14 35.23
N ALA A 252 -0.40 -17.97 36.14
CA ALA A 252 0.23 -18.25 37.42
C ALA A 252 1.61 -18.92 37.26
N THR A 253 1.69 -19.97 36.44
CA THR A 253 2.95 -20.70 36.19
C THR A 253 3.98 -19.81 35.49
N LEU A 254 3.61 -19.18 34.38
CA LEU A 254 4.54 -18.36 33.60
C LEU A 254 5.01 -17.10 34.33
N SER A 255 4.17 -16.52 35.21
CA SER A 255 4.59 -15.39 36.04
C SER A 255 5.67 -15.79 37.05
N ALA A 256 5.65 -17.04 37.54
CA ALA A 256 6.69 -17.53 38.46
C ALA A 256 7.97 -17.94 37.71
N GLU A 257 7.85 -18.50 36.51
CA GLU A 257 8.95 -19.22 35.86
C GLU A 257 9.59 -18.46 34.69
N SER A 258 8.91 -17.49 34.07
CA SER A 258 9.38 -16.82 32.85
C SER A 258 9.54 -15.31 33.03
N GLU A 259 10.77 -14.82 32.91
CA GLU A 259 11.09 -13.39 32.91
C GLU A 259 10.57 -12.69 31.65
N THR A 260 10.73 -13.33 30.48
CA THR A 260 10.20 -12.82 29.20
C THR A 260 8.68 -12.68 29.23
N PHE A 261 7.98 -13.66 29.83
CA PHE A 261 6.53 -13.57 30.00
C PHE A 261 6.17 -12.38 30.89
N ARG A 262 6.84 -12.18 32.03
CA ARG A 262 6.57 -11.05 32.93
C ARG A 262 6.76 -9.69 32.25
N ARG A 263 7.87 -9.52 31.51
CA ARG A 263 8.15 -8.27 30.77
C ARG A 263 7.03 -7.92 29.79
N LEU A 264 6.54 -8.89 29.02
CA LEU A 264 5.45 -8.67 28.06
C LEU A 264 4.10 -8.54 28.76
N PHE A 265 3.78 -9.46 29.66
CA PHE A 265 2.47 -9.57 30.28
C PHE A 265 2.19 -8.45 31.30
N ALA A 266 3.12 -8.17 32.20
CA ALA A 266 2.92 -7.22 33.29
C ALA A 266 3.40 -5.81 32.94
N ASP A 267 4.57 -5.70 32.31
CA ASP A 267 5.21 -4.39 32.08
C ASP A 267 4.87 -3.80 30.69
N GLY A 268 4.42 -4.64 29.75
CA GLY A 268 4.17 -4.25 28.37
C GLY A 268 5.45 -3.84 27.64
N ASP A 269 6.60 -4.30 28.11
CA ASP A 269 7.91 -3.92 27.59
C ASP A 269 8.18 -4.64 26.27
N THR A 270 8.06 -3.89 25.17
CA THR A 270 8.33 -4.38 23.81
C THR A 270 9.75 -4.10 23.33
N SER A 271 10.66 -3.57 24.16
CA SER A 271 12.01 -3.14 23.74
C SER A 271 12.88 -4.25 23.14
N GLY A 272 12.57 -5.51 23.42
CA GLY A 272 13.24 -6.67 22.82
C GLY A 272 12.66 -7.14 21.48
N TYR A 273 11.64 -6.45 20.96
CA TYR A 273 10.91 -6.82 19.76
C TYR A 273 10.97 -5.69 18.73
N PRO A 274 11.28 -5.99 17.44
CA PRO A 274 11.31 -4.98 16.38
C PRO A 274 10.00 -4.23 16.20
N SER A 275 8.86 -4.89 16.48
CA SER A 275 7.55 -4.27 16.41
C SER A 275 6.63 -4.68 17.58
N PRO A 276 5.65 -3.83 17.93
CA PRO A 276 4.60 -4.20 18.88
C PRO A 276 3.76 -5.42 18.44
N SER A 277 3.69 -5.73 17.14
CA SER A 277 2.98 -6.94 16.66
C SER A 277 3.77 -8.22 16.90
N GLU A 278 5.09 -8.15 16.85
CA GLU A 278 5.94 -9.28 17.22
C GLU A 278 5.93 -9.52 18.72
N ALA A 279 5.81 -8.47 19.54
CA ALA A 279 5.57 -8.61 20.96
C ALA A 279 4.24 -9.33 21.26
N ASP A 280 3.16 -8.96 20.54
CA ASP A 280 1.85 -9.65 20.64
C ASP A 280 1.97 -11.14 20.24
N LEU A 281 2.70 -11.44 19.16
CA LEU A 281 2.93 -12.82 18.69
C LEU A 281 3.80 -13.62 19.67
N ALA A 282 4.85 -13.02 20.22
CA ALA A 282 5.72 -13.67 21.19
C ALA A 282 4.96 -14.03 22.47
N LEU A 283 4.13 -13.12 23.00
CA LEU A 283 3.26 -13.42 24.13
C LEU A 283 2.26 -14.53 23.80
N ALA A 284 1.66 -14.51 22.60
CA ALA A 284 0.77 -15.57 22.14
C ALA A 284 1.46 -16.94 22.07
N SER A 285 2.66 -17.01 21.47
CA SER A 285 3.43 -18.25 21.35
C SER A 285 3.86 -18.80 22.71
N ILE A 286 4.26 -17.93 23.64
CA ILE A 286 4.60 -18.37 25.01
C ILE A 286 3.40 -19.07 25.67
N VAL A 287 2.20 -18.52 25.51
CA VAL A 287 0.96 -19.10 26.06
C VAL A 287 0.59 -20.41 25.34
N ALA A 288 0.74 -20.47 24.02
CA ALA A 288 0.52 -21.68 23.23
C ALA A 288 1.46 -22.83 23.65
N HIS A 289 2.76 -22.53 23.82
CA HIS A 289 3.76 -23.50 24.28
C HIS A 289 3.50 -24.00 25.71
N ALA A 290 2.84 -23.19 26.56
CA ALA A 290 2.39 -23.59 27.88
C ALA A 290 1.10 -24.46 27.88
N GLY A 291 0.62 -24.86 26.70
CA GLY A 291 -0.58 -25.69 26.54
C GLY A 291 -1.89 -24.90 26.54
N GLY A 292 -1.82 -23.58 26.30
CA GLY A 292 -2.99 -22.73 26.12
C GLY A 292 -3.58 -22.86 24.72
N ASP A 293 -4.91 -22.92 24.65
CA ASP A 293 -5.63 -22.88 23.38
C ASP A 293 -5.98 -21.46 22.94
N ALA A 294 -6.68 -21.36 21.81
CA ALA A 294 -7.10 -20.07 21.25
C ALA A 294 -7.87 -19.20 22.27
N ALA A 295 -8.69 -19.82 23.13
CA ALA A 295 -9.46 -19.08 24.14
C ALA A 295 -8.54 -18.62 25.28
N ALA A 296 -7.59 -19.47 25.71
CA ALA A 296 -6.60 -19.10 26.70
C ALA A 296 -5.66 -17.99 26.20
N ILE A 297 -5.16 -18.08 24.95
CA ILE A 297 -4.31 -17.04 24.33
C ILE A 297 -5.04 -15.70 24.26
N ASP A 298 -6.31 -15.69 23.80
CA ASP A 298 -7.12 -14.47 23.78
C ASP A 298 -7.30 -13.87 25.19
N ALA A 299 -7.64 -14.72 26.16
CA ALA A 299 -7.85 -14.29 27.54
C ALA A 299 -6.56 -13.72 28.17
N VAL A 300 -5.40 -14.35 27.92
CA VAL A 300 -4.11 -13.89 28.46
C VAL A 300 -3.72 -12.55 27.83
N ILE A 301 -3.82 -12.40 26.50
CA ILE A 301 -3.45 -11.14 25.86
C ILE A 301 -4.36 -10.00 26.31
N ARG A 302 -5.67 -10.23 26.45
CA ARG A 302 -6.61 -9.23 26.98
C ARG A 302 -6.31 -8.75 28.40
N ARG A 303 -5.61 -9.57 29.20
CA ARG A 303 -5.19 -9.25 30.56
C ARG A 303 -3.80 -8.65 30.64
N SER A 304 -3.03 -8.72 29.56
CA SER A 304 -1.66 -8.21 29.51
C SER A 304 -1.61 -6.70 29.34
N ALA A 305 -0.48 -6.10 29.73
CA ALA A 305 -0.15 -4.71 29.44
C ALA A 305 0.06 -4.43 27.92
N LEU A 306 0.21 -5.47 27.09
CA LEU A 306 0.21 -5.34 25.62
C LEU A 306 -1.20 -5.15 25.02
N TYR A 307 -2.26 -5.42 25.79
CA TYR A 307 -3.62 -5.28 25.30
C TYR A 307 -3.88 -3.87 24.77
N ARG A 308 -4.39 -3.81 23.56
CA ARG A 308 -4.76 -2.59 22.86
C ARG A 308 -5.93 -2.85 21.92
N ARG A 309 -6.63 -1.79 21.52
CA ARG A 309 -7.82 -1.87 20.64
C ARG A 309 -7.58 -2.66 19.34
N LYS A 310 -6.31 -2.76 18.88
CA LYS A 310 -5.89 -3.63 17.77
C LYS A 310 -6.24 -5.11 18.00
N TRP A 311 -6.21 -5.61 19.23
CA TRP A 311 -6.57 -6.99 19.58
C TRP A 311 -8.06 -7.32 19.41
N GLU A 312 -8.94 -6.29 19.39
CA GLU A 312 -10.37 -6.47 19.11
C GLU A 312 -10.64 -6.84 17.65
N ARG A 313 -9.71 -6.52 16.74
CA ARG A 313 -9.77 -6.92 15.33
C ARG A 313 -9.73 -8.44 15.21
N ALA A 314 -10.85 -9.05 14.81
CA ALA A 314 -10.98 -10.50 14.76
C ALA A 314 -10.00 -11.17 13.76
N ASP A 315 -9.63 -10.48 12.68
CA ASP A 315 -8.59 -10.88 11.72
C ASP A 315 -7.19 -10.92 12.36
N TYR A 316 -6.80 -9.84 13.03
CA TYR A 316 -5.51 -9.73 13.72
C TYR A 316 -5.40 -10.81 14.80
N ARG A 317 -6.41 -10.89 15.69
CA ARG A 317 -6.47 -11.88 16.76
C ARG A 317 -6.39 -13.31 16.23
N ARG A 318 -7.22 -13.68 15.24
CA ARG A 318 -7.19 -15.04 14.66
C ARG A 318 -5.86 -15.37 14.02
N ARG A 319 -5.26 -14.42 13.27
CA ARG A 319 -3.96 -14.64 12.62
C ARG A 319 -2.83 -14.78 13.63
N THR A 320 -2.80 -13.94 14.67
CA THR A 320 -1.79 -14.04 15.72
C THR A 320 -1.94 -15.35 16.49
N ILE A 321 -3.16 -15.74 16.87
CA ILE A 321 -3.43 -17.03 17.53
C ILE A 321 -3.07 -18.22 16.63
N ALA A 322 -3.37 -18.16 15.33
CA ALA A 322 -3.07 -19.26 14.41
C ALA A 322 -1.57 -19.42 14.08
N ARG A 323 -0.78 -18.36 14.27
CA ARG A 323 0.68 -18.39 14.11
C ARG A 323 1.42 -18.76 15.41
N ALA A 324 0.75 -18.65 16.55
CA ALA A 324 1.32 -18.84 17.87
C ALA A 324 1.61 -20.31 18.16
#